data_AF-A0AA88A0L2-F1
#
_entry.id   AF-A0AA88A0L2-F1
#
_cell.length_a   1.000
_cell.length_b   1.000
_cell.length_c   1.000
_cell.angle_alpha   90.00
_cell.angle_beta   90.00
_cell.angle_gamma   90.00
#
_symmetry.space_group_name_H-M   'P 1'
#
loop_
_entity.id
_entity.type
_entity.pdbx_description
1 polymer ?
#
loop_
_entity_poly.entity_id
_entity_poly.type
_entity_poly.pdbx_seq_one_letter_code
_entity_poly.pdbx_strand_id
1 'polypeptide(L)'
;MQLLGLLGRLKAITSELVASQCVKKLYESGDIQMINASDSQQLSQFAAHFIGLLTSQPQACNFAAFVPSGETTPLQRAEWIKFLGSFANLEDRANRVYNAFVEDAGGENVDDSINNMSYNISNPDDFEQLHAILCTVDVIIDETFTSDPVGYNMSTFLQNTNVEDHSCFAFLTNQSLWRYDKRIPNSNTLGKLLLIF
;
A
#
# COMPACT_ATOMS: atom_id res chain seq x y z
N MET A 1 10.26 -3.35 -9.22
CA MET A 1 11.24 -3.01 -10.29
C MET A 1 10.98 -3.73 -11.61
N GLN A 2 11.04 -5.07 -11.68
CA GLN A 2 10.87 -5.82 -12.95
C GLN A 2 9.51 -5.58 -13.61
N LEU A 3 8.43 -5.69 -12.84
CA LEU A 3 7.06 -5.50 -13.31
C LEU A 3 6.82 -4.10 -13.90
N LEU A 4 7.50 -3.09 -13.37
CA LEU A 4 7.48 -1.72 -13.85
C LEU A 4 8.49 -1.45 -14.99
N GLY A 5 9.32 -2.43 -15.37
CA GLY A 5 10.35 -2.24 -16.39
C GLY A 5 11.52 -1.35 -15.94
N LEU A 6 11.71 -1.21 -14.63
CA LEU A 6 12.71 -0.32 -14.04
C LEU A 6 14.07 -0.98 -13.82
N LEU A 7 14.23 -2.28 -14.12
CA LEU A 7 15.49 -2.99 -13.90
C LEU A 7 16.68 -2.33 -14.64
N GLY A 8 16.51 -1.92 -15.90
CA GLY A 8 17.59 -1.24 -16.65
C GLY A 8 17.89 0.19 -16.18
N ARG A 9 17.00 0.78 -15.36
CA ARG A 9 17.19 2.10 -14.74
C ARG A 9 17.85 2.02 -13.37
N LEU A 10 17.89 0.83 -12.75
CA LEU A 10 18.65 0.61 -11.53
C LEU A 10 20.15 0.71 -11.88
N LYS A 11 20.90 1.50 -11.11
CA LYS A 11 22.32 1.75 -11.36
C LYS A 11 23.24 1.30 -10.24
N ALA A 12 22.71 1.20 -9.02
CA ALA A 12 23.50 0.79 -7.87
C ALA A 12 22.64 0.17 -6.76
N ILE A 13 23.31 -0.58 -5.88
CA ILE A 13 22.78 -1.11 -4.61
C ILE A 13 23.73 -0.72 -3.47
N THR A 14 23.22 -0.70 -2.25
CA THR A 14 24.00 -0.38 -1.05
C THR A 14 24.21 -1.58 -0.12
N SER A 15 23.65 -2.74 -0.47
CA SER A 15 23.75 -3.99 0.27
C SER A 15 23.54 -5.18 -0.66
N GLU A 16 24.20 -6.31 -0.37
CA GLU A 16 23.99 -7.58 -1.08
C GLU A 16 22.69 -8.29 -0.68
N LEU A 17 22.06 -7.84 0.41
CA LEU A 17 20.79 -8.38 0.92
C LEU A 17 19.60 -7.89 0.08
N VAL A 18 19.58 -8.26 -1.19
CA VAL A 18 18.53 -7.90 -2.13
C VAL A 18 17.59 -9.08 -2.34
N ALA A 19 16.28 -8.88 -2.08
CA ALA A 19 15.27 -9.94 -2.25
C ALA A 19 15.03 -10.32 -3.73
N SER A 20 15.36 -9.44 -4.68
CA SER A 20 15.15 -9.67 -6.10
C SER A 20 16.32 -10.41 -6.74
N GLN A 21 16.08 -11.63 -7.23
CA GLN A 21 17.08 -12.40 -7.97
C GLN A 21 17.54 -11.70 -9.27
N CYS A 22 16.65 -10.92 -9.91
CA CYS A 22 17.02 -10.14 -11.10
C CYS A 22 18.00 -9.01 -10.78
N VAL A 23 17.80 -8.31 -9.65
CA VAL A 23 18.75 -7.28 -9.21
C VAL A 23 20.08 -7.92 -8.80
N LYS A 24 20.03 -9.06 -8.11
CA LYS A 24 21.24 -9.82 -7.77
C LYS A 24 22.04 -10.20 -9.01
N LYS A 25 21.36 -10.69 -10.06
CA LYS A 25 21.99 -11.02 -11.35
C LYS A 25 22.65 -9.80 -12.00
N LEU A 26 22.01 -8.62 -11.97
CA LEU A 26 22.61 -7.38 -12.52
C LEU A 26 23.89 -6.97 -11.78
N TYR A 27 23.95 -7.21 -10.47
CA TYR A 27 25.15 -6.94 -9.68
C TYR A 27 26.26 -7.96 -10.02
N GLU A 28 25.91 -9.25 -10.06
CA GLU A 28 26.83 -10.33 -10.41
C GLU A 28 27.38 -10.21 -11.85
N SER A 29 26.61 -9.66 -12.79
CA SER A 29 27.05 -9.38 -14.16
C SER A 29 27.85 -8.08 -14.30
N GLY A 30 27.91 -7.25 -13.26
CA GLY A 30 28.57 -5.94 -13.29
C GLY A 30 27.77 -4.81 -13.95
N ASP A 31 26.49 -5.03 -14.27
CA ASP A 31 25.60 -4.02 -14.86
C ASP A 31 25.20 -2.92 -13.87
N ILE A 32 25.26 -3.23 -12.57
CA ILE A 32 25.07 -2.28 -11.46
C ILE A 32 26.19 -2.44 -10.43
N GLN A 33 26.50 -1.36 -9.72
CA GLN A 33 27.59 -1.32 -8.75
C GLN A 33 27.11 -1.29 -7.29
N MET A 34 27.95 -1.76 -6.39
CA MET A 34 27.77 -1.52 -4.96
C MET A 34 28.36 -0.16 -4.58
N ILE A 35 27.58 0.67 -3.89
CA ILE A 35 28.01 1.98 -3.41
C ILE A 35 27.85 2.10 -1.90
N ASN A 36 28.63 2.99 -1.29
CA ASN A 36 28.55 3.22 0.15
C ASN A 36 27.29 4.01 0.51
N ALA A 37 26.41 3.44 1.34
CA ALA A 37 25.18 4.09 1.80
C ALA A 37 25.41 5.38 2.61
N SER A 38 26.60 5.58 3.16
CA SER A 38 26.96 6.76 3.95
C SER A 38 27.67 7.84 3.15
N ASP A 39 28.01 7.60 1.88
CA ASP A 39 28.69 8.56 1.02
C ASP A 39 27.66 9.44 0.29
N SER A 40 27.34 10.59 0.87
CA SER A 40 26.37 11.53 0.32
C SER A 40 26.76 12.07 -1.06
N GLN A 41 28.06 12.17 -1.36
CA GLN A 41 28.54 12.63 -2.65
C GLN A 41 28.28 11.58 -3.73
N GLN A 42 28.56 10.31 -3.43
CA GLN A 42 28.17 9.20 -4.32
C GLN A 42 26.67 9.04 -4.46
N LEU A 43 25.87 9.39 -3.46
CA LEU A 43 24.42 9.31 -3.59
C LEU A 43 23.89 10.45 -4.49
N SER A 44 24.40 11.68 -4.35
CA SER A 44 23.87 12.84 -5.09
C SER A 44 23.86 12.74 -6.63
N GLN A 45 24.63 11.82 -7.23
CA GLN A 45 24.65 11.53 -8.67
C GLN A 45 23.45 10.71 -9.18
N PHE A 46 22.60 10.17 -8.28
CA PHE A 46 21.41 9.40 -8.68
C PHE A 46 20.12 10.22 -8.54
N ALA A 47 19.18 9.98 -9.44
CA ALA A 47 17.90 10.70 -9.47
C ALA A 47 16.97 10.34 -8.30
N ALA A 48 17.08 9.13 -7.74
CA ALA A 48 16.26 8.68 -6.61
C ALA A 48 17.01 7.62 -5.77
N HIS A 49 16.79 7.65 -4.45
CA HIS A 49 17.31 6.68 -3.49
C HIS A 49 16.18 6.06 -2.68
N PHE A 50 16.07 4.73 -2.72
CA PHE A 50 15.10 4.01 -1.92
C PHE A 50 15.77 3.48 -0.64
N ILE A 51 15.31 3.93 0.53
CA ILE A 51 15.93 3.62 1.82
C ILE A 51 15.00 2.83 2.73
N GLY A 52 15.53 1.81 3.40
CA GLY A 52 14.76 0.95 4.32
C GLY A 52 14.64 1.48 5.75
N LEU A 53 15.38 2.53 6.13
CA LEU A 53 15.31 3.16 7.44
C LEU A 53 15.20 4.67 7.30
N LEU A 54 14.20 5.24 7.98
CA LEU A 54 14.11 6.68 8.21
C LEU A 54 15.13 7.04 9.30
N THR A 55 16.15 7.82 8.94
CA THR A 55 17.07 8.40 9.92
C THR A 55 16.55 9.78 10.33
N SER A 56 16.85 10.21 11.56
CA SER A 56 16.46 11.53 12.09
C SER A 56 17.21 12.71 11.45
N GLN A 57 18.04 12.45 10.43
CA GLN A 57 18.82 13.48 9.74
C GLN A 57 18.06 14.05 8.54
N PRO A 58 18.30 15.32 8.18
CA PRO A 58 17.73 15.90 6.96
C PRO A 58 18.20 15.12 5.73
N GLN A 59 17.26 14.53 5.00
CA GLN A 59 17.53 13.84 3.74
C GLN A 59 17.28 14.79 2.58
N ALA A 60 18.03 14.62 1.49
CA ALA A 60 17.77 15.37 0.25
C ALA A 60 16.43 14.93 -0.38
N CYS A 61 15.85 15.80 -1.22
CA CYS A 61 14.52 15.57 -1.80
C CYS A 61 14.40 14.32 -2.71
N ASN A 62 15.54 13.75 -3.12
CA ASN A 62 15.59 12.54 -3.94
C ASN A 62 15.63 11.24 -3.10
N PHE A 63 15.46 11.30 -1.78
CA PHE A 63 15.35 10.13 -0.91
C PHE A 63 13.87 9.76 -0.71
N ALA A 64 13.56 8.50 -0.97
CA ALA A 64 12.24 7.91 -0.80
C ALA A 64 12.34 6.76 0.21
N ALA A 65 11.59 6.86 1.30
CA ALA A 65 11.46 5.75 2.23
C ALA A 65 10.75 4.57 1.54
N PHE A 66 11.37 3.41 1.61
CA PHE A 66 10.92 2.17 1.00
C PHE A 66 11.16 1.04 1.99
N VAL A 67 10.13 0.74 2.79
CA VAL A 67 10.25 -0.15 3.97
C VAL A 67 9.35 -1.38 3.83
N PRO A 68 9.54 -2.21 2.78
CA PRO A 68 8.68 -3.36 2.53
C PRO A 68 8.80 -4.45 3.61
N SER A 69 9.89 -4.44 4.40
CA SER A 69 10.09 -5.36 5.52
C SER A 69 9.24 -5.01 6.74
N GLY A 70 8.74 -3.78 6.85
CA GLY A 70 7.78 -3.39 7.88
C GLY A 70 6.36 -3.85 7.59
N GLU A 71 6.11 -4.39 6.40
CA GLU A 71 4.77 -4.74 5.93
C GLU A 71 4.54 -6.26 5.93
N THR A 72 3.43 -6.63 6.55
CA THR A 72 3.11 -8.01 6.90
C THR A 72 2.03 -8.61 6.00
N THR A 73 1.27 -7.79 5.26
CA THR A 73 0.23 -8.29 4.34
C THR A 73 0.71 -8.29 2.88
N PRO A 74 0.27 -9.24 2.05
CA PRO A 74 0.55 -9.23 0.61
C PRO A 74 0.08 -7.96 -0.10
N LEU A 75 -1.00 -7.36 0.38
CA LEU A 75 -1.62 -6.18 -0.22
C LEU A 75 -0.82 -4.90 0.06
N GLN A 76 -0.31 -4.73 1.28
CA GLN A 76 0.66 -3.69 1.63
C GLN A 76 1.88 -3.77 0.69
N ARG A 77 2.40 -4.98 0.48
CA ARG A 77 3.53 -5.20 -0.42
C ARG A 77 3.22 -4.86 -1.89
N ALA A 78 1.96 -5.02 -2.31
CA ALA A 78 1.52 -4.68 -3.65
C ALA A 78 1.40 -3.16 -3.86
N GLU A 79 1.04 -2.38 -2.83
CA GLU A 79 0.92 -0.91 -2.93
C GLU A 79 2.25 -0.22 -3.29
N TRP A 80 3.39 -0.79 -2.89
CA TRP A 80 4.70 -0.29 -3.29
C TRP A 80 4.88 -0.19 -4.80
N ILE A 81 4.11 -0.94 -5.60
CA ILE A 81 4.18 -0.81 -7.05
C ILE A 81 3.62 0.52 -7.53
N LYS A 82 2.55 1.03 -6.90
CA LYS A 82 1.98 2.36 -7.18
C LYS A 82 2.97 3.44 -6.75
N PHE A 83 3.53 3.31 -5.54
CA PHE A 83 4.56 4.22 -5.04
C PHE A 83 5.76 4.31 -5.99
N LEU A 84 6.37 3.18 -6.34
CA LEU A 84 7.49 3.14 -7.30
C LEU A 84 7.09 3.65 -8.69
N GLY A 85 5.82 3.45 -9.09
CA GLY A 85 5.24 3.99 -10.31
C GLY A 85 5.31 5.51 -10.38
N SER A 86 4.90 6.20 -9.31
CA SER A 86 4.90 7.67 -9.25
C SER A 86 6.30 8.27 -9.37
N PHE A 87 7.31 7.69 -8.71
CA PHE A 87 8.69 8.17 -8.84
C PHE A 87 9.29 7.98 -10.23
N ALA A 88 8.75 7.04 -11.00
CA ALA A 88 9.21 6.74 -12.34
C ALA A 88 8.34 7.35 -13.45
N ASN A 89 7.27 8.07 -13.10
CA ASN A 89 6.23 8.54 -14.02
C ASN A 89 5.64 7.37 -14.84
N LEU A 90 5.28 6.28 -14.13
CA LEU A 90 4.77 5.02 -14.66
C LEU A 90 3.44 4.62 -14.00
N GLU A 91 2.65 5.59 -13.55
CA GLU A 91 1.37 5.41 -12.84
C GLU A 91 0.43 4.49 -13.62
N ASP A 92 0.24 4.72 -14.91
CA ASP A 92 -0.61 3.87 -15.76
C ASP A 92 -0.17 2.40 -15.76
N ARG A 93 1.15 2.16 -15.82
CA ARG A 93 1.71 0.81 -15.79
C ARG A 93 1.59 0.20 -14.39
N ALA A 94 1.84 0.98 -13.35
CA ALA A 94 1.72 0.54 -11.97
C ALA A 94 0.28 0.14 -11.64
N ASN A 95 -0.70 0.94 -12.06
CA ASN A 95 -2.12 0.63 -11.91
C ASN A 95 -2.50 -0.65 -12.66
N ARG A 96 -2.07 -0.81 -13.92
CA ARG A 96 -2.32 -2.06 -14.67
C ARG A 96 -1.74 -3.29 -13.98
N VAL A 97 -0.50 -3.21 -13.49
CA VAL A 97 0.11 -4.36 -12.80
C VAL A 97 -0.60 -4.64 -11.49
N TYR A 98 -0.91 -3.60 -10.71
CA TYR A 98 -1.64 -3.75 -9.45
C TYR A 98 -3.00 -4.43 -9.67
N ASN A 99 -3.78 -3.96 -10.64
CA ASN A 99 -5.09 -4.55 -10.97
C ASN A 99 -4.96 -6.02 -11.38
N ALA A 100 -3.95 -6.39 -12.17
CA ALA A 100 -3.72 -7.79 -12.52
C ALA A 100 -3.42 -8.69 -11.30
N PHE A 101 -2.73 -8.18 -10.27
CA PHE A 101 -2.53 -8.92 -9.03
C PHE A 101 -3.79 -9.01 -8.17
N VAL A 102 -4.63 -7.98 -8.19
CA VAL A 102 -5.94 -7.99 -7.54
C VAL A 102 -6.81 -9.07 -8.20
N GLU A 103 -6.92 -9.07 -9.52
CA GLU A 103 -7.65 -10.08 -10.30
C GLU A 103 -7.13 -11.50 -10.07
N ASP A 104 -5.81 -11.72 -10.10
CA ASP A 104 -5.18 -13.04 -9.83
C ASP A 104 -5.45 -13.53 -8.40
N ALA A 105 -5.55 -12.61 -7.44
CA ALA A 105 -5.95 -12.92 -6.07
C ALA A 105 -7.46 -13.17 -5.91
N GLY A 106 -8.23 -13.08 -7.00
CA GLY A 106 -9.69 -13.21 -7.02
C GLY A 106 -10.42 -11.96 -6.53
N GLY A 107 -9.73 -10.83 -6.43
CA GLY A 107 -10.33 -9.54 -6.17
C GLY A 107 -10.92 -8.97 -7.46
N GLU A 108 -12.16 -8.50 -7.38
CA GLU A 108 -12.82 -7.74 -8.42
C GLU A 108 -13.19 -6.39 -7.82
N ASN A 109 -13.23 -5.35 -8.65
CA ASN A 109 -13.79 -4.07 -8.23
C ASN A 109 -15.29 -4.29 -7.98
N VAL A 110 -15.82 -3.84 -6.84
CA VAL A 110 -17.21 -4.16 -6.47
C VAL A 110 -18.20 -3.60 -7.49
N ASP A 111 -17.81 -2.52 -8.19
CA ASP A 111 -18.56 -1.90 -9.28
C ASP A 111 -17.60 -1.04 -10.14
N ASP A 112 -17.62 -1.19 -11.47
CA ASP A 112 -16.79 -0.39 -12.41
C ASP A 112 -16.98 1.14 -12.28
N SER A 113 -18.07 1.59 -11.65
CA SER A 113 -18.32 2.99 -11.34
C SER A 113 -17.55 3.50 -10.11
N ILE A 114 -17.01 2.61 -9.27
CA ILE A 114 -16.12 2.92 -8.13
C ILE A 114 -14.72 3.17 -8.68
N ASN A 115 -14.52 4.41 -9.15
CA ASN A 115 -13.28 4.87 -9.76
C ASN A 115 -12.36 5.63 -8.80
N ASN A 116 -12.81 5.86 -7.57
CA ASN A 116 -12.09 6.65 -6.58
C ASN A 116 -11.50 5.76 -5.47
N MET A 117 -10.24 6.03 -5.11
CA MET A 117 -9.50 5.25 -4.08
C MET A 117 -9.63 5.87 -2.68
N SER A 118 -10.23 7.06 -2.57
CA SER A 118 -10.39 7.76 -1.29
C SER A 118 -11.64 8.64 -1.31
N TYR A 119 -12.42 8.58 -0.24
CA TYR A 119 -13.65 9.37 -0.07
C TYR A 119 -13.51 10.30 1.12
N ASN A 120 -13.71 11.60 0.90
CA ASN A 120 -13.70 12.58 1.98
C ASN A 120 -15.10 12.74 2.58
N ILE A 121 -15.35 12.17 3.76
CA ILE A 121 -16.65 12.23 4.44
C ILE A 121 -17.13 13.64 4.80
N SER A 122 -16.26 14.65 4.75
CA SER A 122 -16.66 16.06 4.92
C SER A 122 -17.21 16.67 3.62
N ASN A 123 -16.99 16.01 2.48
CA ASN A 123 -17.59 16.35 1.20
C ASN A 123 -18.89 15.51 1.03
N PRO A 124 -20.04 16.15 0.75
CA PRO A 124 -21.32 15.45 0.66
C PRO A 124 -21.37 14.44 -0.50
N ASP A 125 -20.76 14.73 -1.64
CA ASP A 125 -20.79 13.83 -2.81
C ASP A 125 -19.98 12.56 -2.55
N ASP A 126 -18.81 12.71 -1.93
CA ASP A 126 -17.96 11.58 -1.52
C ASP A 126 -18.63 10.77 -0.41
N PHE A 127 -19.34 11.44 0.50
CA PHE A 127 -20.07 10.79 1.58
C PHE A 127 -21.22 9.92 1.05
N GLU A 128 -22.02 10.43 0.12
CA GLU A 128 -23.09 9.65 -0.52
C GLU A 128 -22.53 8.46 -1.31
N GLN A 129 -21.43 8.65 -2.05
CA GLN A 129 -20.77 7.56 -2.76
C GLN A 129 -20.24 6.49 -1.81
N LEU A 130 -19.56 6.88 -0.74
CA LEU A 130 -19.07 5.94 0.27
C LEU A 130 -20.24 5.15 0.88
N HIS A 131 -21.34 5.82 1.23
CA HIS A 131 -22.53 5.16 1.77
C HIS A 131 -23.10 4.13 0.77
N ALA A 132 -23.23 4.50 -0.51
CA ALA A 132 -23.70 3.59 -1.55
C ALA A 132 -22.82 2.35 -1.69
N ILE A 133 -21.50 2.50 -1.61
CA ILE A 133 -20.57 1.35 -1.66
C ILE A 133 -20.69 0.48 -0.42
N LEU A 134 -20.83 1.07 0.77
CA LEU A 134 -21.05 0.29 1.98
C LEU A 134 -22.36 -0.52 1.94
N CYS A 135 -23.36 -0.09 1.15
CA CYS A 135 -24.57 -0.86 0.90
C CYS A 135 -24.39 -2.06 -0.03
N THR A 136 -23.32 -2.12 -0.86
CA THR A 136 -23.12 -3.21 -1.84
C THR A 136 -22.26 -4.35 -1.30
N VAL A 137 -21.53 -4.13 -0.21
CA VAL A 137 -20.54 -5.09 0.30
C VAL A 137 -21.09 -6.00 1.40
N ASP A 138 -20.74 -7.29 1.32
CA ASP A 138 -21.08 -8.28 2.35
C ASP A 138 -20.08 -8.36 3.50
N VAL A 139 -18.84 -7.91 3.28
CA VAL A 139 -17.73 -8.01 4.24
C VAL A 139 -16.96 -6.70 4.21
N ILE A 140 -16.61 -6.17 5.38
CA ILE A 140 -15.72 -5.02 5.50
C ILE A 140 -14.45 -5.45 6.22
N ILE A 141 -13.31 -5.03 5.68
CA ILE A 141 -12.03 -5.09 6.37
C ILE A 141 -11.65 -3.66 6.74
N ASP A 142 -11.74 -3.34 8.03
CA ASP A 142 -11.39 -2.04 8.58
C ASP A 142 -10.02 -2.10 9.27
N GLU A 143 -9.02 -1.54 8.59
CA GLU A 143 -7.66 -1.43 9.12
C GLU A 143 -7.35 -0.02 9.65
N THR A 144 -8.35 0.72 10.13
CA THR A 144 -8.14 2.05 10.73
C THR A 144 -7.11 1.96 11.87
N PHE A 145 -6.07 2.78 11.82
CA PHE A 145 -5.08 2.87 12.90
C PHE A 145 -5.74 3.38 14.19
N THR A 146 -5.53 2.65 15.29
CA THR A 146 -6.05 3.00 16.61
C THR A 146 -5.01 2.66 17.68
N SER A 147 -4.89 3.50 18.70
CA SER A 147 -4.03 3.25 19.86
C SER A 147 -4.60 2.20 20.81
N ASP A 148 -5.92 1.95 20.76
CA ASP A 148 -6.59 0.90 21.51
C ASP A 148 -7.39 -0.01 20.55
N PRO A 149 -6.74 -1.05 20.00
CA PRO A 149 -7.41 -1.99 19.10
C PRO A 149 -8.37 -2.95 19.82
N VAL A 150 -8.21 -3.13 21.14
CA VAL A 150 -9.08 -4.01 21.92
C VAL A 150 -10.42 -3.31 22.18
N GLY A 151 -10.39 -2.00 22.42
CA GLY A 151 -11.58 -1.16 22.55
C GLY A 151 -12.24 -0.81 21.22
N TYR A 152 -11.54 -0.91 20.09
CA TYR A 152 -12.08 -0.60 18.77
C TYR A 152 -13.12 -1.64 18.35
N ASN A 153 -14.38 -1.23 18.28
CA ASN A 153 -15.50 -2.11 17.98
C ASN A 153 -16.39 -1.53 16.86
N MET A 154 -17.47 -2.25 16.55
CA MET A 154 -18.42 -1.85 15.49
C MET A 154 -18.99 -0.45 15.69
N SER A 155 -19.23 -0.01 16.93
CA SER A 155 -19.71 1.35 17.19
C SER A 155 -18.67 2.41 16.84
N THR A 156 -17.38 2.14 17.11
CA THR A 156 -16.27 3.02 16.73
C THR A 156 -16.16 3.15 15.20
N PHE A 157 -16.29 2.03 14.49
CA PHE A 157 -16.32 2.04 13.02
C PHE A 157 -17.46 2.91 12.47
N LEU A 158 -18.69 2.66 12.91
CA LEU A 158 -19.86 3.40 12.42
C LEU A 158 -19.75 4.91 12.73
N GLN A 159 -19.27 5.27 13.92
CA GLN A 159 -18.98 6.66 14.28
C GLN A 159 -17.95 7.30 13.34
N ASN A 160 -16.89 6.58 12.98
CA ASN A 160 -15.85 7.10 12.08
C ASN A 160 -16.34 7.30 10.64
N THR A 161 -17.27 6.47 10.16
CA THR A 161 -17.85 6.63 8.81
C THR A 161 -18.81 7.81 8.71
N ASN A 162 -19.32 8.30 9.84
CA ASN A 162 -20.36 9.34 9.91
C ASN A 162 -21.66 8.99 9.17
N VAL A 163 -21.87 7.72 8.81
CA VAL A 163 -23.12 7.26 8.21
C VAL A 163 -24.13 7.06 9.34
N GLU A 164 -25.33 7.64 9.22
CA GLU A 164 -26.41 7.46 10.20
C GLU A 164 -27.37 6.33 9.83
N ASP A 165 -27.66 6.18 8.54
CA ASP A 165 -28.52 5.12 8.02
C ASP A 165 -27.69 3.87 7.73
N HIS A 166 -27.95 2.79 8.47
CA HIS A 166 -27.27 1.51 8.29
C HIS A 166 -28.18 0.42 7.73
N SER A 167 -29.38 0.78 7.28
CA SER A 167 -30.42 -0.18 6.90
C SER A 167 -30.02 -1.11 5.76
N CYS A 168 -29.12 -0.66 4.88
CA CYS A 168 -28.60 -1.42 3.75
C CYS A 168 -27.33 -2.25 4.06
N PHE A 169 -26.75 -2.13 5.26
CA PHE A 169 -25.45 -2.73 5.58
C PHE A 169 -25.57 -4.23 5.88
N ALA A 170 -25.48 -5.04 4.83
CA ALA A 170 -25.49 -6.50 4.93
C ALA A 170 -24.41 -7.03 5.89
N PHE A 171 -23.23 -6.40 5.89
CA PHE A 171 -22.10 -6.79 6.74
C PHE A 171 -22.37 -6.64 8.25
N LEU A 172 -23.28 -5.74 8.66
CA LEU A 172 -23.69 -5.62 10.06
C LEU A 172 -24.55 -6.81 10.48
N THR A 173 -25.50 -7.18 9.62
CA THR A 173 -26.39 -8.34 9.84
C THR A 173 -25.59 -9.64 9.87
N ASN A 174 -24.60 -9.77 8.98
CA ASN A 174 -23.76 -10.94 8.83
C ASN A 174 -22.59 -11.01 9.83
N GLN A 175 -22.41 -9.99 10.69
CA GLN A 175 -21.28 -9.87 11.62
C GLN A 175 -19.92 -10.01 10.91
N SER A 176 -19.82 -9.41 9.73
CA SER A 176 -18.69 -9.54 8.81
C SER A 176 -17.87 -8.25 8.67
N LEU A 177 -17.87 -7.41 9.72
CA LEU A 177 -16.89 -6.34 9.90
C LEU A 177 -15.65 -6.91 10.61
N TRP A 178 -14.54 -7.01 9.89
CA TRP A 178 -13.28 -7.57 10.38
C TRP A 178 -12.21 -6.50 10.49
N ARG A 179 -11.32 -6.64 11.47
CA ARG A 179 -10.17 -5.75 11.67
C ARG A 179 -8.91 -6.18 10.93
N TYR A 180 -8.89 -7.45 10.50
CA TYR A 180 -7.77 -8.08 9.83
C TYR A 180 -8.32 -9.03 8.77
N ASP A 181 -7.65 -9.12 7.62
CA ASP A 181 -7.84 -10.25 6.72
C ASP A 181 -7.56 -11.54 7.50
N LYS A 182 -8.51 -12.50 7.48
CA LYS A 182 -8.54 -13.75 8.26
C LYS A 182 -7.31 -14.67 8.07
N ARG A 183 -6.34 -14.25 7.26
CA ARG A 183 -5.12 -14.97 6.90
C ARG A 183 -3.93 -14.74 7.84
N ILE A 184 -4.00 -13.82 8.82
CA ILE A 184 -2.90 -13.59 9.77
C ILE A 184 -3.29 -13.97 11.21
N PRO A 185 -2.73 -15.05 11.77
CA PRO A 185 -2.85 -15.34 13.20
C PRO A 185 -1.75 -14.57 13.96
N ASN A 186 -2.18 -13.59 14.76
CA ASN A 186 -1.40 -12.94 15.84
C ASN A 186 -0.13 -12.14 15.45
N SER A 187 -0.20 -10.81 15.50
CA SER A 187 0.90 -9.99 16.05
C SER A 187 0.37 -8.65 16.54
N ASN A 188 0.68 -8.31 17.79
CA ASN A 188 0.20 -7.12 18.46
C ASN A 188 0.55 -5.82 17.69
N THR A 189 -0.49 -5.15 17.18
CA THR A 189 -0.56 -3.74 16.76
C THR A 189 0.38 -3.24 15.66
N LEU A 190 -0.18 -3.02 14.46
CA LEU A 190 -0.09 -1.80 13.63
C LEU A 190 -0.90 -2.03 12.34
N GLY A 191 -2.11 -1.48 12.27
CA GLY A 191 -2.99 -1.56 11.11
C GLY A 191 -2.84 -0.33 10.22
N LYS A 192 -2.67 -0.57 8.92
CA LYS A 192 -2.84 0.41 7.84
C LYS A 192 -3.37 -0.36 6.63
N LEU A 193 -4.62 -0.03 6.28
CA LEU A 193 -5.12 0.33 4.95
C LEU A 193 -6.63 0.03 4.84
N LEU A 194 -7.45 1.07 4.68
CA LEU A 194 -8.81 0.93 4.18
C LEU A 194 -8.71 0.73 2.67
N LEU A 195 -9.03 -0.47 2.17
CA LEU A 195 -9.28 -0.68 0.74
C LEU A 195 -10.74 -1.09 0.58
N ILE A 196 -11.50 -0.17 0.02
CA ILE A 196 -12.71 -0.48 -0.70
C ILE A 196 -12.23 -0.78 -2.13
N PHE A 197 -12.34 -2.05 -2.54
CA PHE A 197 -12.32 -2.41 -3.95
C PHE A 197 -13.70 -2.19 -4.54
#